data_AF-A0A8T4F9J3-F1
#
_entry.id   AF-A0A8T4F9J3-F1
#
_cell.length_a   1.000
_cell.length_b   1.000
_cell.length_c   1.000
_cell.angle_alpha   90.00
_cell.angle_beta   90.00
_cell.angle_gamma   90.00
#
_symmetry.space_group_name_H-M   'P 1'
#
loop_
_entity.id
_entity.type
_entity.pdbx_description
1 polymer ?
#
loop_
_entity_poly.entity_id
_entity_poly.type
_entity_poly.pdbx_seq_one_letter_code
_entity_poly.pdbx_strand_id
1 'polypeptide(L)'
;MSPEAHVDLGCLRDNVREYHEKAPVPIRAHIKGHRTVEIARLQMAAGACGIAVTRVSGTSAYLDAGIGDVVVAWPWRDPALLGRFAALATRCRLSFHVDAAETIPLLGEAAARHGVTLGVRVQADAPYPMAIARLAAATPGLTLDGVTGYEPAGATRAHAERLVELAEGIRRAGLPCPVVALGGTTAADVVVPGITELGAGAYALRDAGLAALGWCALGSVAISVADPDLLEGCGQPWHPEPYVRRGGRLLPTHVCPLILRVAALRTSTGERWTVLNGADGGQG
;
A
#
# COMPACT_ATOMS: atom_id res chain seq x y z
N MET A 1 13.70 17.04 20.91
CA MET A 1 13.36 15.61 20.75
C MET A 1 12.80 15.44 19.35
N SER A 2 13.15 14.37 18.61
CA SER A 2 12.52 14.11 17.31
C SER A 2 11.03 13.86 17.52
N PRO A 3 10.14 14.32 16.61
CA PRO A 3 8.71 14.13 16.75
C PRO A 3 8.32 12.65 16.71
N GLU A 4 7.41 12.24 17.61
CA GLU A 4 6.94 10.86 17.77
C GLU A 4 5.41 10.81 17.86
N ALA A 5 4.82 9.76 17.30
CA ALA A 5 3.42 9.41 17.53
C ALA A 5 3.32 8.23 18.49
N HIS A 6 2.23 8.15 19.24
CA HIS A 6 1.98 7.04 20.14
C HIS A 6 1.06 6.00 19.51
N VAL A 7 1.36 4.73 19.75
CA VAL A 7 0.58 3.59 19.26
C VAL A 7 0.08 2.73 20.42
N ASP A 8 -1.23 2.55 20.51
CA ASP A 8 -1.86 1.55 21.36
C ASP A 8 -1.70 0.15 20.75
N LEU A 9 -0.89 -0.70 21.40
CA LEU A 9 -0.63 -2.06 20.92
C LEU A 9 -1.83 -2.99 21.00
N GLY A 10 -2.74 -2.78 21.95
CA GLY A 10 -3.97 -3.56 22.06
C GLY A 10 -4.85 -3.31 20.83
N CYS A 11 -5.18 -2.03 20.62
CA CYS A 11 -5.93 -1.61 19.44
C CYS A 11 -5.27 -2.05 18.13
N LEU A 12 -3.95 -1.85 17.97
CA LEU A 12 -3.23 -2.27 16.77
C LEU A 12 -3.36 -3.77 16.49
N ARG A 13 -3.20 -4.62 17.51
CA ARG A 13 -3.28 -6.08 17.35
C ARG A 13 -4.70 -6.53 17.02
N ASP A 14 -5.69 -5.97 17.71
CA ASP A 14 -7.10 -6.25 17.44
C ASP A 14 -7.49 -5.80 16.03
N ASN A 15 -7.07 -4.61 15.62
CA ASN A 15 -7.31 -4.07 14.28
C ASN A 15 -6.74 -4.96 13.18
N VAL A 16 -5.51 -5.47 13.35
CA VAL A 16 -4.88 -6.37 12.38
C VAL A 16 -5.62 -7.70 12.34
N ARG A 17 -5.90 -8.32 13.49
CA ARG A 17 -6.64 -9.59 13.57
C ARG A 17 -8.01 -9.48 12.90
N GLU A 18 -8.82 -8.52 13.31
CA GLU A 18 -10.19 -8.31 12.80
C GLU A 18 -10.21 -8.12 11.28
N TYR A 19 -9.25 -7.38 10.73
CA TYR A 19 -9.21 -7.13 9.29
C TYR A 19 -8.85 -8.38 8.49
N HIS A 20 -7.91 -9.19 8.98
CA HIS A 20 -7.54 -10.46 8.34
C HIS A 20 -8.65 -11.51 8.45
N GLU A 21 -9.35 -11.58 9.58
CA GLU A 21 -10.51 -12.47 9.76
C GLU A 21 -11.70 -12.09 8.85
N LYS A 22 -11.90 -10.78 8.61
CA LYS A 22 -12.97 -10.26 7.76
C LYS A 22 -12.67 -10.40 6.26
N ALA A 23 -11.41 -10.34 5.86
CA ALA A 23 -11.03 -10.24 4.46
C ALA A 23 -11.41 -11.53 3.67
N PRO A 24 -12.13 -11.41 2.54
CA PRO A 24 -12.56 -12.56 1.76
C PRO A 24 -11.42 -13.23 0.96
N VAL A 25 -10.30 -12.55 0.80
CA VAL A 25 -9.12 -12.98 0.03
C VAL A 25 -7.84 -12.47 0.69
N PRO A 26 -6.64 -12.99 0.34
CA PRO A 26 -5.39 -12.57 0.94
C PRO A 26 -5.15 -11.05 0.85
N ILE A 27 -4.52 -10.51 1.89
CA ILE A 27 -4.21 -9.08 2.00
C ILE A 27 -2.74 -8.84 1.68
N ARG A 28 -2.48 -7.94 0.74
CA ARG A 28 -1.18 -7.28 0.59
C ARG A 28 -1.14 -6.03 1.45
N ALA A 29 -0.29 -6.04 2.47
CA ALA A 29 -0.22 -4.98 3.46
C ALA A 29 0.41 -3.70 2.88
N HIS A 30 -0.39 -2.65 2.75
CA HIS A 30 0.07 -1.36 2.25
C HIS A 30 0.70 -0.53 3.37
N ILE A 31 2.03 -0.35 3.30
CA ILE A 31 2.81 0.16 4.44
C ILE A 31 2.84 1.68 4.60
N LYS A 32 2.39 2.46 3.60
CA LYS A 32 2.50 3.94 3.58
C LYS A 32 1.95 4.62 4.83
N GLY A 33 0.95 4.00 5.47
CA GLY A 33 0.24 4.52 6.64
C GLY A 33 0.91 4.22 7.97
N HIS A 34 2.06 3.54 8.02
CA HIS A 34 2.82 3.36 9.26
C HIS A 34 4.35 3.37 9.05
N ARG A 35 4.82 2.78 7.95
CA ARG A 35 6.24 2.73 7.55
C ARG A 35 7.18 2.19 8.63
N THR A 36 6.75 1.16 9.32
CA THR A 36 7.50 0.48 10.39
C THR A 36 7.57 -1.01 10.14
N VAL A 37 8.72 -1.62 10.41
CA VAL A 37 8.94 -3.07 10.22
C VAL A 37 8.10 -3.88 11.20
N GLU A 38 7.91 -3.38 12.42
CA GLU A 38 7.21 -4.06 13.51
C GLU A 38 5.73 -4.26 13.17
N ILE A 39 5.07 -3.23 12.62
CA ILE A 39 3.68 -3.36 12.16
C ILE A 39 3.60 -4.27 10.93
N ALA A 40 4.56 -4.19 9.99
CA ALA A 40 4.59 -5.10 8.85
C ALA A 40 4.73 -6.56 9.31
N ARG A 41 5.58 -6.85 10.30
CA ARG A 41 5.71 -8.19 10.89
C ARG A 41 4.41 -8.67 11.54
N LEU A 42 3.68 -7.79 12.24
CA LEU A 42 2.36 -8.13 12.78
C LEU A 42 1.37 -8.50 11.66
N GLN A 43 1.37 -7.76 10.55
CA GLN A 43 0.52 -8.05 9.40
C GLN A 43 0.91 -9.36 8.71
N MET A 44 2.21 -9.63 8.54
CA MET A 44 2.69 -10.90 7.99
C MET A 44 2.32 -12.08 8.89
N ALA A 45 2.46 -11.94 10.21
CA ALA A 45 2.08 -12.96 11.19
C ALA A 45 0.57 -13.24 11.18
N ALA A 46 -0.26 -12.26 10.81
CA ALA A 46 -1.71 -12.42 10.66
C ALA A 46 -2.12 -13.07 9.33
N GLY A 47 -1.20 -13.24 8.37
CA GLY A 47 -1.47 -13.90 7.09
C GLY A 47 -1.35 -13.00 5.86
N ALA A 48 -0.74 -11.80 5.97
CA ALA A 48 -0.52 -10.96 4.79
C ALA A 48 0.36 -11.68 3.75
N CYS A 49 0.00 -11.55 2.47
CA CYS A 49 0.70 -12.20 1.36
C CYS A 49 1.84 -11.35 0.79
N GLY A 50 2.45 -10.48 1.60
CA GLY A 50 3.48 -9.52 1.20
C GLY A 50 3.08 -8.08 1.47
N ILE A 51 3.90 -7.14 0.98
CA ILE A 51 3.72 -5.70 1.23
C ILE A 51 3.57 -4.89 -0.07
N ALA A 52 2.89 -3.76 0.06
CA ALA A 52 2.84 -2.72 -0.96
C ALA A 52 3.55 -1.46 -0.46
N VAL A 53 4.56 -1.01 -1.19
CA VAL A 53 5.38 0.17 -0.92
C VAL A 53 5.11 1.24 -1.97
N THR A 54 5.26 2.52 -1.63
CA THR A 54 5.18 3.61 -2.63
C THR A 54 6.53 4.28 -2.85
N ARG A 55 7.53 3.96 -2.03
CA ARG A 55 8.82 4.61 -1.96
C ARG A 55 9.92 3.56 -1.89
N VAL A 56 11.06 3.83 -2.50
CA VAL A 56 12.19 2.90 -2.47
C VAL A 56 12.94 3.04 -1.14
N SER A 57 12.97 4.24 -0.57
CA SER A 57 13.51 4.48 0.76
C SER A 57 12.83 3.62 1.81
N GLY A 58 13.64 3.00 2.68
CA GLY A 58 13.15 2.09 3.71
C GLY A 58 12.76 0.70 3.22
N THR A 59 12.64 0.45 1.91
CA THR A 59 12.23 -0.88 1.40
C THR A 59 13.22 -1.97 1.81
N SER A 60 14.53 -1.69 1.81
CA SER A 60 15.55 -2.65 2.23
C SER A 60 15.36 -3.15 3.67
N ALA A 61 14.85 -2.31 4.58
CA ALA A 61 14.63 -2.71 5.97
C ALA A 61 13.53 -3.79 6.10
N TYR A 62 12.53 -3.79 5.22
CA TYR A 62 11.54 -4.87 5.17
C TYR A 62 12.13 -6.15 4.58
N LEU A 63 13.02 -6.04 3.58
CA LEU A 63 13.74 -7.19 3.03
C LEU A 63 14.68 -7.81 4.07
N ASP A 64 15.41 -6.98 4.82
CA ASP A 64 16.26 -7.40 5.95
C ASP A 64 15.45 -8.08 7.06
N ALA A 65 14.16 -7.71 7.18
CA ALA A 65 13.21 -8.36 8.07
C ALA A 65 12.57 -9.64 7.51
N GLY A 66 12.98 -10.09 6.32
CA GLY A 66 12.51 -11.32 5.68
C GLY A 66 11.24 -11.18 4.83
N ILE A 67 10.77 -9.95 4.57
CA ILE A 67 9.54 -9.71 3.79
C ILE A 67 9.92 -9.54 2.32
N GLY A 68 9.96 -10.64 1.58
CA GLY A 68 10.50 -10.72 0.21
C GLY A 68 9.49 -10.66 -0.94
N ASP A 69 8.20 -10.40 -0.68
CA ASP A 69 7.20 -10.18 -1.73
C ASP A 69 6.65 -8.75 -1.69
N VAL A 70 7.08 -7.95 -2.67
CA VAL A 70 6.89 -6.50 -2.66
C VAL A 70 6.20 -6.03 -3.94
N VAL A 71 5.23 -5.14 -3.79
CA VAL A 71 4.62 -4.42 -4.90
C VAL A 71 4.89 -2.92 -4.75
N VAL A 72 5.41 -2.30 -5.80
CA VAL A 72 5.53 -0.85 -5.92
C VAL A 72 4.18 -0.30 -6.33
N ALA A 73 3.38 0.10 -5.35
CA ALA A 73 2.01 0.58 -5.48
C ALA A 73 1.93 2.07 -5.83
N TRP A 74 2.80 2.54 -6.73
CA TRP A 74 2.79 3.88 -7.29
C TRP A 74 3.37 3.83 -8.71
N PRO A 75 2.73 4.47 -9.72
CA PRO A 75 3.17 4.43 -11.10
C PRO A 75 4.37 5.37 -11.33
N TRP A 76 5.53 4.96 -10.83
CA TRP A 76 6.78 5.69 -11.02
C TRP A 76 7.21 5.70 -12.49
N ARG A 77 7.64 6.86 -12.98
CA ARG A 77 8.14 7.06 -14.34
C ARG A 77 9.61 7.50 -14.39
N ASP A 78 10.19 7.82 -13.25
CA ASP A 78 11.59 8.26 -13.15
C ASP A 78 12.54 7.06 -13.35
N PRO A 79 13.39 7.05 -14.40
CA PRO A 79 14.27 5.91 -14.68
C PRO A 79 15.29 5.62 -13.57
N ALA A 80 15.72 6.62 -12.82
CA ALA A 80 16.66 6.43 -11.72
C ALA A 80 15.97 5.74 -10.53
N LEU A 81 14.74 6.14 -10.19
CA LEU A 81 13.93 5.44 -9.18
C LEU A 81 13.59 4.02 -9.62
N LEU A 82 13.19 3.81 -10.87
CA LEU A 82 12.94 2.46 -11.41
C LEU A 82 14.18 1.58 -11.32
N GLY A 83 15.37 2.11 -11.64
CA GLY A 83 16.64 1.41 -11.47
C GLY A 83 16.92 1.05 -10.00
N ARG A 84 16.69 1.98 -9.07
CA ARG A 84 16.86 1.71 -7.62
C ARG A 84 15.91 0.62 -7.12
N PHE A 85 14.66 0.60 -7.58
CA PHE A 85 13.74 -0.49 -7.28
C PHE A 85 14.17 -1.81 -7.91
N ALA A 86 14.54 -1.82 -9.20
CA ALA A 86 14.99 -3.02 -9.90
C ALA A 86 16.21 -3.67 -9.23
N ALA A 87 17.13 -2.87 -8.68
CA ALA A 87 18.26 -3.38 -7.89
C ALA A 87 17.80 -4.21 -6.66
N LEU A 88 16.67 -3.86 -6.04
CA LEU A 88 16.11 -4.61 -4.91
C LEU A 88 15.57 -5.99 -5.32
N ALA A 89 15.14 -6.16 -6.57
CA ALA A 89 14.61 -7.43 -7.09
C ALA A 89 15.67 -8.55 -7.14
N THR A 90 16.95 -8.25 -6.92
CA THR A 90 17.99 -9.26 -6.68
C THR A 90 17.81 -10.02 -5.36
N ARG A 91 16.97 -9.48 -4.45
CA ARG A 91 16.74 -9.99 -3.10
C ARG A 91 15.27 -10.33 -2.81
N CYS A 92 14.36 -10.03 -3.72
CA CYS A 92 12.91 -10.17 -3.51
C CYS A 92 12.14 -10.36 -4.82
N ARG A 93 10.90 -10.84 -4.71
CA ARG A 93 9.92 -10.69 -5.79
C ARG A 93 9.41 -9.24 -5.78
N LEU A 94 9.47 -8.60 -6.94
CA LEU A 94 9.10 -7.21 -7.09
C LEU A 94 8.18 -7.00 -8.29
N SER A 95 6.98 -6.47 -8.04
CA SER A 95 6.04 -6.06 -9.08
C SER A 95 5.75 -4.57 -9.04
N PHE A 96 5.37 -3.98 -10.17
CA PHE A 96 5.08 -2.55 -10.30
C PHE A 96 3.64 -2.32 -10.72
N HIS A 97 2.99 -1.33 -10.11
CA HIS A 97 1.77 -0.76 -10.67
C HIS A 97 2.14 0.13 -11.85
N VAL A 98 1.50 -0.09 -13.01
CA VAL A 98 1.75 0.68 -14.23
C VAL A 98 0.44 1.21 -14.80
N ASP A 99 0.43 2.49 -15.15
CA ASP A 99 -0.73 3.20 -15.70
C ASP A 99 -0.47 3.79 -17.11
N ALA A 100 0.73 3.59 -17.65
CA ALA A 100 1.18 4.21 -18.90
C ALA A 100 2.13 3.28 -19.66
N ALA A 101 1.91 3.12 -20.96
CA ALA A 101 2.68 2.20 -21.81
C ALA A 101 4.17 2.59 -21.89
N GLU A 102 4.47 3.88 -21.80
CA GLU A 102 5.81 4.47 -21.83
C GLU A 102 6.69 3.98 -20.67
N THR A 103 6.09 3.52 -19.57
CA THR A 103 6.82 2.99 -18.41
C THR A 103 7.36 1.58 -18.64
N ILE A 104 6.73 0.81 -19.52
CA ILE A 104 7.10 -0.60 -19.78
C ILE A 104 8.53 -0.75 -20.31
N PRO A 105 8.98 -0.04 -21.37
CA PRO A 105 10.36 -0.16 -21.82
C PRO A 105 11.38 0.27 -20.75
N LEU A 106 11.07 1.30 -19.94
CA LEU A 106 11.95 1.74 -18.85
C LEU A 106 12.13 0.65 -17.79
N LEU A 107 11.05 -0.07 -17.45
CA LEU A 107 11.12 -1.23 -16.56
C LEU A 107 11.94 -2.37 -17.17
N GLY A 108 11.77 -2.66 -18.47
CA GLY A 108 12.55 -3.68 -19.17
C GLY A 108 14.05 -3.38 -19.18
N GLU A 109 14.42 -2.12 -19.44
CA GLU A 109 15.82 -1.66 -19.37
C GLU A 109 16.40 -1.77 -17.95
N ALA A 110 15.61 -1.38 -16.94
CA ALA A 110 16.01 -1.51 -15.54
C ALA A 110 16.20 -2.99 -15.13
N ALA A 111 15.28 -3.86 -15.57
CA ALA A 111 15.36 -5.30 -15.35
C ALA A 111 16.63 -5.90 -15.99
N ALA A 112 16.91 -5.55 -17.25
CA ALA A 112 18.09 -6.00 -17.97
C ALA A 112 19.40 -5.53 -17.32
N ARG A 113 19.47 -4.27 -16.86
CA ARG A 113 20.65 -3.70 -16.19
C ARG A 113 21.03 -4.48 -14.93
N HIS A 114 20.05 -5.01 -14.21
CA HIS A 114 20.27 -5.75 -12.96
C HIS A 114 20.19 -7.27 -13.13
N GLY A 115 19.90 -7.77 -14.33
CA GLY A 115 19.76 -9.21 -14.59
C GLY A 115 18.58 -9.85 -13.84
N VAL A 116 17.48 -9.12 -13.66
CA VAL A 116 16.30 -9.55 -12.89
C VAL A 116 15.06 -9.67 -13.78
N THR A 117 14.00 -10.27 -13.24
CA THR A 117 12.66 -10.21 -13.83
C THR A 117 11.74 -9.40 -12.91
N LEU A 118 11.00 -8.45 -13.47
CA LEU A 118 10.08 -7.58 -12.74
C LEU A 118 8.63 -7.88 -13.10
N GLY A 119 7.77 -7.95 -12.10
CA GLY A 119 6.33 -8.08 -12.28
C GLY A 119 5.67 -6.78 -12.70
N VAL A 120 4.59 -6.87 -13.47
CA VAL A 120 3.78 -5.72 -13.88
C VAL A 120 2.31 -5.99 -13.53
N ARG A 121 1.71 -5.06 -12.80
CA ARG A 121 0.28 -4.99 -12.51
C ARG A 121 -0.30 -3.75 -13.18
N VAL A 122 -1.17 -3.95 -14.17
CA VAL A 122 -1.76 -2.85 -14.93
C VAL A 122 -2.89 -2.20 -14.13
N GLN A 123 -2.87 -0.88 -14.01
CA GLN A 123 -3.96 -0.14 -13.37
C GLN A 123 -5.20 -0.15 -14.27
N ALA A 124 -6.38 -0.43 -13.71
CA ALA A 124 -7.60 -0.56 -14.50
C ALA A 124 -8.09 0.75 -15.13
N ASP A 125 -7.78 1.88 -14.51
CA ASP A 125 -8.07 3.24 -14.96
C ASP A 125 -6.99 3.84 -15.88
N ALA A 126 -5.93 3.06 -16.16
CA ALA A 126 -4.92 3.43 -17.15
C ALA A 126 -5.55 3.65 -18.53
N PRO A 127 -5.08 4.64 -19.31
CA PRO A 127 -5.41 4.70 -20.73
C PRO A 127 -4.91 3.42 -21.44
N TYR A 128 -5.81 2.74 -22.14
CA TYR A 128 -5.51 1.53 -22.94
C TYR A 128 -4.85 0.38 -22.14
N PRO A 129 -5.48 -0.12 -21.06
CA PRO A 129 -4.84 -1.08 -20.15
C PRO A 129 -4.50 -2.42 -20.84
N MET A 130 -5.29 -2.83 -21.84
CA MET A 130 -4.98 -4.01 -22.66
C MET A 130 -3.69 -3.86 -23.48
N ALA A 131 -3.42 -2.66 -23.98
CA ALA A 131 -2.19 -2.38 -24.74
C ALA A 131 -0.97 -2.46 -23.81
N ILE A 132 -1.08 -1.90 -22.60
CA ILE A 132 -0.05 -2.00 -21.56
C ILE A 132 0.19 -3.47 -21.19
N ALA A 133 -0.86 -4.26 -20.99
CA ALA A 133 -0.75 -5.68 -20.67
C ALA A 133 0.00 -6.48 -21.76
N ARG A 134 -0.35 -6.26 -23.03
CA ARG A 134 0.33 -6.87 -24.18
C ARG A 134 1.80 -6.47 -24.25
N LEU A 135 2.09 -5.18 -24.06
CA LEU A 135 3.46 -4.67 -24.09
C LEU A 135 4.30 -5.25 -22.96
N ALA A 136 3.76 -5.31 -21.74
CA ALA A 136 4.41 -5.92 -20.58
C ALA A 136 4.74 -7.40 -20.83
N ALA A 137 3.78 -8.16 -21.38
CA ALA A 137 3.98 -9.58 -21.69
C ALA A 137 5.00 -9.83 -22.82
N ALA A 138 5.17 -8.88 -23.73
CA ALA A 138 6.12 -8.98 -24.85
C ALA A 138 7.52 -8.45 -24.54
N THR A 139 7.71 -7.77 -23.40
CA THR A 139 8.97 -7.11 -23.05
C THR A 139 9.88 -8.06 -22.27
N PRO A 140 11.11 -8.37 -22.75
CA PRO A 140 12.06 -9.20 -22.01
C PRO A 140 12.37 -8.64 -20.62
N GLY A 141 12.51 -9.54 -19.64
CA GLY A 141 12.76 -9.15 -18.24
C GLY A 141 11.51 -8.70 -17.49
N LEU A 142 10.32 -8.72 -18.11
CA LEU A 142 9.06 -8.43 -17.43
C LEU A 142 8.13 -9.65 -17.39
N THR A 143 7.23 -9.67 -16.41
CA THR A 143 6.14 -10.64 -16.31
C THR A 143 4.84 -9.89 -16.05
N LEU A 144 3.78 -10.21 -16.80
CA LEU A 144 2.44 -9.69 -16.53
C LEU A 144 1.83 -10.44 -15.34
N ASP A 145 1.86 -9.83 -14.16
CA ASP A 145 1.37 -10.40 -12.89
C ASP A 145 -0.14 -10.22 -12.72
N GLY A 146 -0.72 -9.22 -13.40
CA GLY A 146 -2.16 -9.04 -13.46
C GLY A 146 -2.59 -7.59 -13.47
N VAL A 147 -3.65 -7.28 -12.73
CA VAL A 147 -4.28 -5.96 -12.71
C VAL A 147 -4.50 -5.46 -11.28
N THR A 148 -4.60 -4.15 -11.14
CA THR A 148 -4.88 -3.48 -9.87
C THR A 148 -5.84 -2.31 -10.07
N GLY A 149 -6.61 -1.97 -9.05
CA GLY A 149 -7.44 -0.77 -9.07
C GLY A 149 -7.61 -0.18 -7.68
N TYR A 150 -7.65 1.14 -7.57
CA TYR A 150 -7.86 1.86 -6.31
C TYR A 150 -8.75 3.09 -6.55
N GLU A 151 -9.77 3.28 -5.71
CA GLU A 151 -10.62 4.47 -5.73
C GLU A 151 -10.39 5.27 -4.43
N PRO A 152 -10.02 6.57 -4.49
CA PRO A 152 -9.81 7.39 -3.29
C PRO A 152 -11.04 7.50 -2.38
N ALA A 153 -12.24 7.45 -2.96
CA ALA A 153 -13.50 7.48 -2.23
C ALA A 153 -13.82 6.14 -1.52
N GLY A 154 -12.97 5.13 -1.67
CA GLY A 154 -13.18 3.78 -1.20
C GLY A 154 -13.61 2.83 -2.32
N ALA A 155 -13.35 1.54 -2.14
CA ALA A 155 -13.70 0.53 -3.12
C ALA A 155 -15.22 0.39 -3.26
N THR A 156 -15.69 0.28 -4.51
CA THR A 156 -17.08 0.01 -4.84
C THR A 156 -17.22 -1.33 -5.58
N ARG A 157 -18.42 -1.92 -5.54
CA ARG A 157 -18.72 -3.14 -6.31
C ARG A 157 -18.49 -2.93 -7.81
N ALA A 158 -18.96 -1.81 -8.35
CA ALA A 158 -18.79 -1.47 -9.77
C ALA A 158 -17.31 -1.38 -10.16
N HIS A 159 -16.45 -0.84 -9.30
CA HIS A 159 -15.01 -0.80 -9.53
C HIS A 159 -14.37 -2.18 -9.52
N ALA A 160 -14.73 -3.02 -8.55
CA ALA A 160 -14.27 -4.39 -8.49
C ALA A 160 -14.71 -5.21 -9.71
N GLU A 161 -15.95 -5.04 -10.19
CA GLU A 161 -16.46 -5.69 -11.39
C GLU A 161 -15.69 -5.25 -12.65
N ARG A 162 -15.45 -3.95 -12.85
CA ARG A 162 -14.61 -3.44 -13.96
C ARG A 162 -13.20 -4.03 -13.95
N LEU A 163 -12.62 -4.17 -12.76
CA LEU A 163 -11.29 -4.76 -12.58
C LEU A 163 -11.27 -6.24 -12.99
N VAL A 164 -12.30 -7.01 -12.62
CA VAL A 164 -12.47 -8.41 -13.02
C VAL A 164 -12.70 -8.53 -14.53
N GLU A 165 -13.56 -7.69 -15.12
CA GLU A 165 -13.81 -7.65 -16.56
C GLU A 165 -12.52 -7.41 -17.37
N LEU A 166 -11.67 -6.50 -16.90
CA LEU A 166 -10.36 -6.27 -17.51
C LEU A 166 -9.47 -7.52 -17.43
N ALA A 167 -9.39 -8.15 -16.26
CA ALA A 167 -8.61 -9.37 -16.07
C ALA A 167 -9.08 -10.51 -16.98
N GLU A 168 -10.39 -10.68 -17.13
CA GLU A 168 -10.99 -11.66 -18.03
C GLU A 168 -10.74 -11.32 -19.51
N GLY A 169 -10.77 -10.04 -19.88
CA GLY A 169 -10.36 -9.57 -21.19
C GLY A 169 -8.92 -9.94 -21.51
N ILE A 170 -8.00 -9.76 -20.56
CA ILE A 170 -6.58 -10.12 -20.70
C ILE A 170 -6.43 -11.63 -20.88
N ARG A 171 -7.12 -12.44 -20.07
CA ARG A 171 -7.10 -13.91 -20.17
C ARG A 171 -7.65 -14.40 -21.50
N ARG A 172 -8.75 -13.82 -22.00
CA ARG A 172 -9.32 -14.14 -23.33
C ARG A 172 -8.36 -13.82 -24.48
N ALA A 173 -7.47 -12.84 -24.30
CA ALA A 173 -6.42 -12.53 -25.26
C ALA A 173 -5.21 -13.49 -25.18
N GLY A 174 -5.27 -14.54 -24.34
CA GLY A 174 -4.22 -15.55 -24.19
C GLY A 174 -3.07 -15.12 -23.28
N LEU A 175 -3.23 -14.02 -22.52
CA LEU A 175 -2.21 -13.50 -21.61
C LEU A 175 -2.46 -13.94 -20.16
N PRO A 176 -1.41 -14.15 -19.34
CA PRO A 176 -1.57 -14.44 -17.93
C PRO A 176 -2.15 -13.22 -17.19
N CYS A 177 -3.06 -13.47 -16.25
CA CYS A 177 -3.55 -12.46 -15.31
C CYS A 177 -3.91 -13.14 -13.97
N PRO A 178 -2.93 -13.66 -13.22
CA PRO A 178 -3.19 -14.41 -12.00
C PRO A 178 -3.67 -13.52 -10.84
N VAL A 179 -3.27 -12.23 -10.82
CA VAL A 179 -3.67 -11.29 -9.76
C VAL A 179 -4.72 -10.29 -10.24
N VAL A 180 -5.78 -10.13 -9.44
CA VAL A 180 -6.80 -9.08 -9.58
C VAL A 180 -6.89 -8.37 -8.23
N ALA A 181 -6.14 -7.27 -8.08
CA ALA A 181 -5.91 -6.61 -6.79
C ALA A 181 -6.82 -5.39 -6.57
N LEU A 182 -7.73 -5.47 -5.59
CA LEU A 182 -8.61 -4.37 -5.22
C LEU A 182 -8.02 -3.57 -4.05
N GLY A 183 -7.77 -2.28 -4.29
CA GLY A 183 -7.12 -1.39 -3.33
C GLY A 183 -8.08 -0.61 -2.44
N GLY A 184 -7.66 -0.35 -1.21
CA GLY A 184 -8.35 0.50 -0.23
C GLY A 184 -8.72 -0.27 1.04
N THR A 185 -8.69 0.39 2.20
CA THR A 185 -9.05 -0.26 3.47
C THR A 185 -10.49 -0.76 3.47
N THR A 186 -11.41 -0.05 2.82
CA THR A 186 -12.82 -0.46 2.69
C THR A 186 -13.04 -1.63 1.71
N ALA A 187 -12.00 -2.08 0.98
CA ALA A 187 -12.14 -3.17 0.01
C ALA A 187 -12.53 -4.52 0.64
N ALA A 188 -12.29 -4.72 1.93
CA ALA A 188 -12.73 -5.91 2.66
C ALA A 188 -14.27 -6.03 2.75
N ASP A 189 -15.01 -4.94 2.51
CA ASP A 189 -16.48 -4.94 2.47
C ASP A 189 -17.05 -5.22 1.07
N VAL A 190 -16.20 -5.33 0.05
CA VAL A 190 -16.60 -5.52 -1.35
C VAL A 190 -16.23 -6.93 -1.80
N VAL A 191 -17.23 -7.81 -1.84
CA VAL A 191 -17.06 -9.20 -2.28
C VAL A 191 -17.53 -9.35 -3.72
N VAL A 192 -16.59 -9.50 -4.64
CA VAL A 192 -16.85 -9.78 -6.07
C VAL A 192 -16.01 -10.99 -6.49
N PRO A 193 -16.63 -12.08 -7.00
CA PRO A 193 -15.88 -13.22 -7.53
C PRO A 193 -14.87 -12.79 -8.59
N GLY A 194 -13.65 -13.31 -8.52
CA GLY A 194 -12.57 -12.98 -9.43
C GLY A 194 -11.56 -11.98 -8.87
N ILE A 195 -11.88 -11.24 -7.81
CA ILE A 195 -10.87 -10.54 -6.99
C ILE A 195 -10.01 -11.59 -6.27
N THR A 196 -8.69 -11.43 -6.29
CA THR A 196 -7.75 -12.42 -5.73
C THR A 196 -6.89 -11.87 -4.61
N GLU A 197 -6.81 -10.55 -4.46
CA GLU A 197 -5.94 -9.88 -3.48
C GLU A 197 -6.55 -8.53 -3.06
N LEU A 198 -6.42 -8.17 -1.78
CA LEU A 198 -6.73 -6.83 -1.28
C LEU A 198 -5.46 -6.02 -1.02
N GLY A 199 -5.38 -4.80 -1.54
CA GLY A 199 -4.32 -3.84 -1.23
C GLY A 199 -4.75 -2.84 -0.17
N ALA A 200 -4.53 -3.14 1.11
CA ALA A 200 -5.06 -2.33 2.23
C ALA A 200 -3.99 -2.04 3.28
N GLY A 201 -4.11 -0.91 3.98
CA GLY A 201 -3.06 -0.46 4.92
C GLY A 201 -3.54 0.32 6.13
N ALA A 202 -4.49 1.25 5.94
CA ALA A 202 -4.96 2.07 7.05
C ALA A 202 -5.69 1.24 8.13
N TYR A 203 -6.10 0.01 7.84
CA TYR A 203 -6.74 -0.87 8.80
C TYR A 203 -5.93 -1.10 10.08
N ALA A 204 -4.59 -1.10 10.01
CA ALA A 204 -3.74 -1.43 11.16
C ALA A 204 -3.81 -0.35 12.26
N LEU A 205 -3.62 0.91 11.88
CA LEU A 205 -3.66 2.03 12.82
C LEU A 205 -5.04 2.69 12.92
N ARG A 206 -5.87 2.54 11.88
CA ARG A 206 -7.12 3.28 11.65
C ARG A 206 -6.89 4.80 11.75
N ASP A 207 -7.93 5.57 11.50
CA ASP A 207 -7.91 7.02 11.70
C ASP A 207 -9.32 7.53 11.97
N ALA A 208 -9.43 8.77 12.42
CA ALA A 208 -10.72 9.39 12.70
C ALA A 208 -11.55 9.61 11.43
N GLY A 209 -10.91 9.66 10.24
CA GLY A 209 -11.61 9.74 8.95
C GLY A 209 -12.36 8.45 8.61
N LEU A 210 -11.76 7.29 8.85
CA LEU A 210 -12.45 6.00 8.76
C LEU A 210 -13.57 5.88 9.79
N ALA A 211 -13.36 6.41 11.01
CA ALA A 211 -14.40 6.43 12.03
C ALA A 211 -15.58 7.33 11.65
N ALA A 212 -15.33 8.48 11.02
CA ALA A 212 -16.36 9.39 10.53
C ALA A 212 -17.22 8.79 9.40
N LEU A 213 -16.64 7.87 8.61
CA LEU A 213 -17.37 7.07 7.63
C LEU A 213 -18.19 5.93 8.25
N GLY A 214 -18.13 5.73 9.57
CA GLY A 214 -18.76 4.61 10.26
C GLY A 214 -18.07 3.26 10.05
N TRP A 215 -16.88 3.24 9.45
CA TRP A 215 -16.17 1.99 9.13
C TRP A 215 -15.55 1.33 10.35
N CYS A 216 -15.17 2.12 11.36
CA CYS A 216 -14.66 1.62 12.63
C CYS A 216 -15.09 2.52 13.79
N ALA A 217 -15.09 1.98 15.02
CA ALA A 217 -15.28 2.83 16.19
C ALA A 217 -14.07 3.77 16.36
N LEU A 218 -14.32 5.04 16.74
CA LEU A 218 -13.26 5.97 17.18
C LEU A 218 -12.42 5.37 18.34
N GLY A 219 -13.06 4.47 19.10
CA GLY A 219 -12.48 3.52 20.05
C GLY A 219 -11.17 2.89 19.62
N SER A 220 -11.12 2.47 18.35
CA SER A 220 -10.13 1.57 17.77
C SER A 220 -9.00 2.26 17.01
N VAL A 221 -9.00 3.60 16.95
CA VAL A 221 -7.88 4.35 16.38
C VAL A 221 -6.67 4.15 17.28
N ALA A 222 -5.67 3.43 16.76
CA ALA A 222 -4.50 2.99 17.53
C ALA A 222 -3.41 4.07 17.60
N ILE A 223 -3.43 5.08 16.74
CA ILE A 223 -2.40 6.12 16.66
C ILE A 223 -2.89 7.47 17.18
N SER A 224 -2.01 8.20 17.86
CA SER A 224 -2.30 9.56 18.34
C SER A 224 -1.04 10.39 18.58
N VAL A 225 -1.20 11.71 18.66
CA VAL A 225 -0.14 12.65 19.06
C VAL A 225 -0.62 13.59 20.16
N ALA A 226 0.33 14.27 20.80
CA ALA A 226 0.04 15.37 21.73
C ALA A 226 0.12 16.75 21.06
N ASP A 227 0.98 16.87 20.05
CA ASP A 227 1.25 18.11 19.33
C ASP A 227 0.36 18.23 18.09
N PRO A 228 -0.52 19.25 18.00
CA PRO A 228 -1.37 19.47 16.83
C PRO A 228 -0.59 19.83 15.56
N ASP A 229 0.63 20.37 15.66
CA ASP A 229 1.42 20.79 14.49
C ASP A 229 1.81 19.57 13.63
N LEU A 230 1.92 18.39 14.24
CA LEU A 230 2.18 17.13 13.53
C LEU A 230 1.00 16.69 12.65
N LEU A 231 -0.18 17.28 12.84
CA LEU A 231 -1.44 16.89 12.19
C LEU A 231 -1.84 17.80 11.03
N GLU A 232 -1.03 18.81 10.70
CA GLU A 232 -1.28 19.68 9.55
C GLU A 232 -1.54 18.84 8.26
N GLY A 233 -2.58 19.14 7.49
CA GLY A 233 -2.88 18.36 6.28
C GLY A 233 -3.33 16.91 6.51
N CYS A 234 -3.60 16.49 7.76
CA CYS A 234 -4.24 15.20 8.05
C CYS A 234 -5.76 15.21 7.80
N GLY A 235 -6.32 16.25 7.20
CA GLY A 235 -7.74 16.27 6.80
C GLY A 235 -8.02 15.28 5.67
N GLN A 236 -9.27 14.82 5.59
CA GLN A 236 -9.80 14.04 4.46
C GLN A 236 -10.83 14.89 3.70
N PRO A 237 -11.10 14.60 2.41
CA PRO A 237 -12.15 15.29 1.65
C PRO A 237 -13.53 15.26 2.32
N TRP A 238 -13.86 14.15 2.99
CA TRP A 238 -15.14 13.96 3.71
C TRP A 238 -15.08 14.33 5.21
N HIS A 239 -13.90 14.64 5.73
CA HIS A 239 -13.72 15.09 7.11
C HIS A 239 -12.52 16.06 7.15
N PRO A 240 -12.74 17.35 6.81
CA PRO A 240 -11.64 18.30 6.61
C PRO A 240 -10.83 18.59 7.87
N GLU A 241 -11.46 18.48 9.04
CA GLU A 241 -10.78 18.65 10.33
C GLU A 241 -9.66 17.63 10.48
N PRO A 242 -8.41 18.06 10.78
CA PRO A 242 -7.24 17.19 10.71
C PRO A 242 -7.17 16.16 11.83
N TYR A 243 -7.92 16.35 12.91
CA TYR A 243 -7.94 15.44 14.04
C TYR A 243 -9.23 15.50 14.87
N VAL A 244 -9.42 14.48 15.69
CA VAL A 244 -10.44 14.43 16.75
C VAL A 244 -9.77 14.33 18.12
N ARG A 245 -10.27 15.07 19.12
CA ARG A 245 -9.76 15.04 20.49
C ARG A 245 -10.40 13.90 21.28
N ARG A 246 -9.59 13.06 21.93
CA ARG A 246 -10.06 11.99 22.80
C ARG A 246 -9.08 11.74 23.95
N GLY A 247 -9.55 11.86 25.20
CA GLY A 247 -8.75 11.53 26.38
C GLY A 247 -7.42 12.28 26.48
N GLY A 248 -7.39 13.57 26.10
CA GLY A 248 -6.18 14.39 26.09
C GLY A 248 -5.21 14.12 24.93
N ARG A 249 -5.56 13.23 23.99
CA ARG A 249 -4.77 12.91 22.80
C ARG A 249 -5.48 13.36 21.52
N LEU A 250 -4.71 13.57 20.47
CA LEU A 250 -5.20 13.97 19.15
C LEU A 250 -5.12 12.77 18.21
N LEU A 251 -6.26 12.35 17.66
CA LEU A 251 -6.36 11.25 16.71
C LEU A 251 -6.36 11.84 15.30
N PRO A 252 -5.42 11.47 14.41
CA PRO A 252 -5.41 11.98 13.04
C PRO A 252 -6.68 11.56 12.30
N THR A 253 -7.20 12.42 11.44
CA THR A 253 -8.28 12.06 10.50
C THR A 253 -7.73 11.30 9.29
N HIS A 254 -6.48 11.54 8.92
CA HIS A 254 -5.74 10.79 7.92
C HIS A 254 -4.35 10.46 8.48
N VAL A 255 -4.03 9.18 8.60
CA VAL A 255 -2.76 8.77 9.21
C VAL A 255 -1.52 9.07 8.35
N CYS A 256 -1.63 9.06 7.01
CA CYS A 256 -0.45 9.12 6.15
C CYS A 256 0.38 10.42 6.30
N PRO A 257 -0.22 11.63 6.33
CA PRO A 257 0.56 12.87 6.50
C PRO A 257 1.23 12.96 7.86
N LEU A 258 0.59 12.46 8.93
CA LEU A 258 1.21 12.36 10.26
C LEU A 258 2.48 11.50 10.21
N ILE A 259 2.40 10.32 9.58
CA ILE A 259 3.54 9.40 9.51
C ILE A 259 4.74 10.03 8.84
N LEU A 260 4.55 10.91 7.86
CA LEU A 260 5.65 11.62 7.19
C LEU A 260 6.38 12.65 8.08
N ARG A 261 5.73 13.10 9.17
CA ARG A 261 6.28 14.11 10.09
C ARG A 261 6.90 13.55 11.36
N VAL A 262 6.81 12.24 11.59
CA VAL A 262 7.37 11.59 12.79
C VAL A 262 8.58 10.73 12.43
N ALA A 263 9.53 10.65 13.36
CA ALA A 263 10.72 9.81 13.22
C ALA A 263 10.54 8.42 13.85
N ALA A 264 9.60 8.29 14.78
CA ALA A 264 9.33 7.03 15.48
C ALA A 264 7.88 6.94 15.96
N LEU A 265 7.45 5.69 16.17
CA LEU A 265 6.23 5.35 16.90
C LEU A 265 6.64 4.87 18.31
N ARG A 266 6.03 5.44 19.34
CA ARG A 266 6.19 4.99 20.73
C ARG A 266 5.00 4.14 21.13
N THR A 267 5.24 2.89 21.48
CA THR A 267 4.16 1.97 21.84
C THR A 267 3.64 2.22 23.25
N SER A 268 2.46 1.69 23.57
CA SER A 268 1.91 1.71 24.92
C SER A 268 2.75 0.95 25.97
N THR A 269 3.69 0.10 25.54
CA THR A 269 4.69 -0.55 26.42
C THR A 269 5.98 0.25 26.56
N GLY A 270 6.11 1.40 25.88
CA GLY A 270 7.28 2.27 25.92
C GLY A 270 8.36 1.95 24.88
N GLU A 271 8.18 0.91 24.06
CA GLU A 271 9.08 0.61 22.95
C GLU A 271 9.05 1.73 21.90
N ARG A 272 10.16 1.88 21.19
CA ARG A 272 10.31 2.88 20.14
C ARG A 272 10.60 2.20 18.81
N TRP A 273 9.68 2.32 17.86
CA TRP A 273 9.78 1.74 16.52
C TRP A 273 10.12 2.83 15.50
N THR A 274 11.12 2.59 14.66
CA THR A 274 11.60 3.60 13.69
C THR A 274 10.66 3.72 12.50
N VAL A 275 10.30 4.96 12.15
CA VAL A 275 9.54 5.27 10.93
C VAL A 275 10.49 5.49 9.75
N LEU A 276 10.28 4.73 8.69
CA LEU A 276 11.17 4.65 7.53
C LEU A 276 10.88 5.74 6.48
N ASN A 277 11.12 7.00 6.84
CA ASN A 277 10.87 8.18 5.98
C ASN A 277 12.08 8.66 5.17
N GLY A 278 13.04 7.80 4.85
CA GLY A 278 14.24 8.20 4.10
C GLY A 278 13.91 9.00 2.83
N ALA A 279 14.81 9.90 2.43
CA ALA A 279 14.61 10.69 1.22
C ALA A 279 14.69 9.79 -0.02
N ASP A 280 13.61 9.78 -0.80
CA ASP A 280 13.69 9.48 -2.21
C ASP A 280 13.89 10.82 -2.88
N GLY A 281 15.03 11.04 -3.54
CA GLY A 281 15.32 12.32 -4.17
C GLY A 281 14.12 12.80 -5.01
N GLY A 282 13.59 13.97 -4.65
CA GLY A 282 12.56 14.70 -5.38
C GLY A 282 11.15 14.10 -5.35
N GLN A 283 10.29 14.57 -4.44
CA GLN A 283 8.85 14.68 -4.71
C GLN A 283 8.56 16.18 -4.85
N GLY A 284 8.56 16.64 -6.09
CA GLY A 284 7.88 17.86 -6.53
C GLY A 284 6.64 17.47 -7.30
#